data_AF-A0A2E8RX82-F1
#
_entry.id   AF-A0A2E8RX82-F1
#
_cell.length_a   1.000
_cell.length_b   1.000
_cell.length_c   1.000
_cell.angle_alpha   90.00
_cell.angle_beta   90.00
_cell.angle_gamma   90.00
#
_symmetry.space_group_name_H-M   'P 1'
#
loop_
_entity.id
_entity.type
_entity.pdbx_description
1 polymer ?
#
loop_
_entity_poly.entity_id
_entity_poly.type
_entity_poly.pdbx_seq_one_letter_code
_entity_poly.pdbx_strand_id
1 'polypeptide(L)'
;MWIVVGLTTAAFATATVSGMIGLGGGTMLVAILYAVLGTPALVVPIHAAVQLLSNGSRVVAYIRHVDFRSLGWFMVGAIPAPFLVVPLIADVDEHWAKL
;
A
#
# COMPACT_ATOMS: atom_id res chain seq x y z
N MET A 1 2.25 -18.33 13.22
CA MET A 1 1.47 -17.57 14.22
C MET A 1 2.15 -16.25 14.57
N TRP A 2 3.37 -16.25 15.12
CA TRP A 2 4.06 -15.04 15.58
C TRP A 2 4.34 -13.99 14.50
N ILE A 3 4.76 -14.42 13.29
CA ILE A 3 4.99 -13.51 12.16
C ILE A 3 3.72 -12.75 11.80
N VAL A 4 2.59 -13.45 11.71
CA VAL A 4 1.29 -12.83 11.38
C VAL A 4 0.93 -11.79 12.43
N VAL A 5 0.99 -12.16 13.71
CA VAL A 5 0.70 -11.22 14.82
C VAL A 5 1.62 -10.00 14.76
N GLY A 6 2.93 -10.20 14.58
CA GLY A 6 3.90 -9.11 14.48
C GLY A 6 3.64 -8.18 13.30
N LEU A 7 3.36 -8.73 12.12
CA LEU A 7 3.03 -7.94 10.93
C LEU A 7 1.69 -7.21 11.06
N THR A 8 0.68 -7.81 11.71
CA THR A 8 -0.58 -7.13 12.01
C THR A 8 -0.38 -5.95 12.95
N THR A 9 0.41 -6.12 14.02
CA THR A 9 0.73 -5.03 14.95
C THR A 9 1.51 -3.92 14.25
N ALA A 10 2.50 -4.26 13.41
CA ALA A 10 3.26 -3.30 12.63
C ALA A 10 2.37 -2.54 11.63
N ALA A 11 1.49 -3.25 10.91
CA ALA A 11 0.51 -2.67 10.00
C ALA A 11 -0.42 -1.68 10.72
N PHE A 12 -0.89 -2.04 11.91
CA PHE A 12 -1.71 -1.15 12.73
C PHE A 12 -0.94 0.10 13.17
N ALA A 13 0.26 -0.06 13.74
CA ALA A 13 1.07 1.06 14.21
C ALA A 13 1.42 2.04 13.07
N THR A 14 1.86 1.51 11.93
CA THR A 14 2.17 2.31 10.73
C THR A 14 0.92 2.99 10.16
N ALA A 15 -0.25 2.34 10.18
CA ALA A 15 -1.52 2.96 9.82
C ALA A 15 -1.89 4.11 10.77
N THR A 16 -1.68 3.97 12.08
CA THR A 16 -1.87 5.05 13.05
C THR A 16 -0.97 6.25 12.75
N VAL A 17 0.33 6.01 12.51
CA VAL A 17 1.28 7.06 12.13
C VAL A 17 0.84 7.77 10.85
N SER A 18 0.42 6.99 9.84
CA SER A 18 -0.15 7.52 8.59
C SER A 18 -1.38 8.38 8.84
N GLY A 19 -2.26 7.97 9.76
CA GLY A 19 -3.45 8.73 10.15
C GLY A 19 -3.13 10.06 10.82
N MET A 20 -2.09 10.10 11.67
CA MET A 20 -1.68 11.29 12.40
C MET A 20 -0.92 12.30 11.51
N ILE A 21 0.03 11.81 10.72
CA ILE A 21 0.94 12.66 9.92
C ILE A 21 0.37 12.91 8.51
N GLY A 22 -0.57 12.08 8.05
CA GLY A 22 -1.14 12.12 6.70
C GLY A 22 -0.35 11.33 5.66
N LEU A 23 0.95 11.08 5.87
CA LEU A 23 1.82 10.33 4.96
C LEU A 23 2.91 9.54 5.71
N GLY A 24 3.52 8.54 5.04
CA GLY A 24 4.72 7.83 5.53
C GLY A 24 4.50 6.48 6.20
N GLY A 25 3.30 6.14 6.68
CA GLY A 25 3.07 4.81 7.26
C GLY A 25 3.28 3.66 6.25
N GLY A 26 2.91 3.89 4.99
CA GLY A 26 3.12 2.89 3.93
C GLY A 26 4.60 2.62 3.66
N THR A 27 5.44 3.65 3.64
CA THR A 27 6.89 3.47 3.42
C THR A 27 7.56 2.73 4.58
N MET A 28 7.12 2.99 5.82
CA MET A 28 7.56 2.21 6.99
C MET A 28 7.13 0.75 6.87
N LEU A 29 5.87 0.50 6.51
CA LEU A 29 5.35 -0.87 6.39
C LEU A 29 6.05 -1.65 5.29
N VAL A 30 6.31 -1.06 4.11
CA VAL A 30 6.98 -1.78 3.02
C VAL A 30 8.40 -2.18 3.41
N ALA A 31 9.13 -1.34 4.16
CA ALA A 31 10.44 -1.66 4.70
C ALA A 31 10.39 -2.84 5.69
N ILE A 32 9.41 -2.84 6.61
CA ILE A 32 9.19 -3.95 7.54
C ILE A 32 8.86 -5.25 6.80
N LEU A 33 7.99 -5.17 5.78
CA LEU A 33 7.63 -6.34 4.98
C LEU A 33 8.84 -6.91 4.23
N TYR A 34 9.70 -6.07 3.65
CA TYR A 34 10.95 -6.54 3.03
C TYR A 34 11.89 -7.18 4.04
N ALA A 35 12.06 -6.60 5.22
CA ALA A 35 12.90 -7.15 6.28
C ALA A 35 12.43 -8.53 6.77
N VAL A 36 11.12 -8.84 6.68
CA VAL A 36 10.53 -10.09 7.18
C VAL A 36 10.31 -11.12 6.08
N LEU A 37 9.85 -10.70 4.89
CA LEU A 37 9.38 -11.58 3.82
C LEU A 37 10.38 -11.69 2.65
N GLY A 38 11.28 -10.72 2.48
CA GLY A 38 12.43 -10.75 1.58
C GLY A 38 12.15 -10.70 0.08
N THR A 39 10.99 -11.16 -0.40
CA THR A 39 10.69 -11.25 -1.83
C THR A 39 9.62 -10.24 -2.27
N PRO A 40 9.85 -9.49 -3.37
CA PRO A 40 8.85 -8.57 -3.93
C PRO A 40 7.49 -9.24 -4.18
N ALA A 41 7.52 -10.50 -4.64
CA ALA A 41 6.33 -11.32 -4.89
C ALA A 41 5.42 -11.49 -3.66
N LEU A 42 5.97 -11.50 -2.45
CA LEU A 42 5.20 -11.54 -1.21
C LEU A 42 4.90 -10.15 -0.66
N VAL A 43 5.90 -9.25 -0.69
CA VAL A 43 5.81 -7.92 -0.10
C VAL A 43 4.79 -7.04 -0.80
N VAL A 44 4.83 -6.97 -2.14
CA VAL A 44 4.01 -6.02 -2.91
C VAL A 44 2.51 -6.29 -2.75
N PRO A 45 2.00 -7.53 -2.90
CA PRO A 45 0.56 -7.79 -2.75
C PRO A 45 0.06 -7.54 -1.31
N ILE A 46 0.84 -7.94 -0.31
CA ILE A 46 0.48 -7.75 1.11
C ILE A 46 0.47 -6.26 1.44
N HIS A 47 1.50 -5.53 1.02
CA HIS A 47 1.56 -4.08 1.19
C HIS A 47 0.35 -3.40 0.53
N ALA A 48 0.08 -3.71 -0.74
CA ALA A 48 -1.04 -3.14 -1.48
C ALA A 48 -2.38 -3.40 -0.80
N ALA A 49 -2.63 -4.62 -0.32
CA ALA A 49 -3.84 -4.98 0.41
C ALA A 49 -3.98 -4.15 1.70
N VAL A 50 -2.94 -4.10 2.52
CA VAL A 50 -2.96 -3.32 3.77
C VAL A 50 -3.17 -1.83 3.47
N GLN A 51 -2.54 -1.28 2.44
CA GLN A 51 -2.71 0.13 2.09
C GLN A 51 -4.11 0.44 1.55
N LEU A 52 -4.73 -0.46 0.80
CA LEU A 52 -6.11 -0.31 0.36
C LEU A 52 -7.06 -0.24 1.56
N LEU A 53 -6.92 -1.15 2.54
CA LEU A 53 -7.76 -1.13 3.73
C LEU A 53 -7.46 0.09 4.62
N SER A 54 -6.19 0.40 4.86
CA SER A 54 -5.76 1.53 5.69
C SER A 54 -6.22 2.86 5.10
N ASN A 55 -5.97 3.12 3.81
CA ASN A 55 -6.39 4.35 3.15
C ASN A 55 -7.90 4.39 2.95
N GLY A 56 -8.51 3.25 2.59
CA GLY A 56 -9.95 3.11 2.43
C GLY A 56 -10.71 3.44 3.69
N SER A 57 -10.24 2.99 4.86
CA SER A 57 -10.86 3.33 6.15
C SER A 57 -10.94 4.85 6.39
N ARG A 58 -9.94 5.61 5.95
CA ARG A 58 -9.93 7.09 6.02
C ARG A 58 -10.92 7.70 5.05
N VAL A 59 -10.98 7.21 3.81
CA VAL A 59 -11.97 7.65 2.82
C VAL A 59 -13.38 7.40 3.35
N VAL A 60 -13.65 6.24 3.95
CA VAL A 60 -14.95 5.90 4.53
C VAL A 60 -15.27 6.81 5.72
N ALA A 61 -14.33 7.02 6.65
CA ALA A 61 -14.52 7.89 7.80
C ALA A 61 -14.84 9.35 7.41
N TYR A 62 -14.22 9.84 6.33
CA TYR A 62 -14.40 11.20 5.84
C TYR A 62 -15.22 11.28 4.55
N ILE A 63 -16.05 10.28 4.24
CA ILE A 63 -16.71 10.17 2.93
C ILE A 63 -17.56 11.39 2.56
N ARG A 64 -18.15 12.06 3.56
CA ARG A 64 -18.94 13.30 3.37
C ARG A 64 -18.09 14.52 2.97
N HIS A 65 -16.78 14.46 3.20
CA HIS A 65 -15.81 15.51 2.86
C HIS A 65 -15.01 15.16 1.60
N VAL A 66 -15.32 14.03 0.94
CA VAL A 66 -14.67 13.62 -0.29
C VAL A 66 -15.27 14.40 -1.46
N ASP A 67 -14.43 15.09 -2.22
CA ASP A 67 -14.81 15.65 -3.52
C ASP A 67 -14.79 14.52 -4.58
N PHE A 68 -15.98 14.04 -4.91
CA PHE A 68 -16.17 12.96 -5.88
C PHE A 68 -15.74 13.33 -7.31
N ARG A 69 -15.72 14.62 -7.67
CA ARG A 69 -15.23 15.05 -8.98
C ARG A 69 -13.72 14.88 -9.07
N SER A 70 -13.00 15.32 -8.05
CA SER A 70 -11.56 15.13 -7.93
C SER A 70 -11.19 13.65 -7.82
N LEU A 71 -11.97 12.86 -7.07
CA LEU A 71 -11.82 11.41 -6.99
C LEU A 71 -11.97 10.75 -8.37
N GLY A 72 -12.98 11.16 -9.16
CA GLY A 72 -13.18 10.65 -10.51
C GLY A 72 -11.96 10.84 -11.40
N TRP A 73 -11.38 12.04 -11.42
CA TRP A 73 -10.16 12.32 -12.17
C TRP A 73 -8.95 11.52 -11.67
N PHE A 74 -8.82 11.35 -10.36
CA PHE A 74 -7.78 10.48 -9.79
C PHE A 74 -7.96 9.02 -10.26
N MET A 75 -9.18 8.51 -10.28
CA MET A 75 -9.47 7.12 -10.68
C MET A 75 -9.22 6.84 -12.16
N VAL A 76 -9.37 7.84 -13.03
CA VAL A 76 -9.00 7.72 -14.46
C VAL A 76 -7.51 7.40 -14.62
N GLY A 77 -6.64 7.85 -13.72
CA GLY A 77 -5.24 7.44 -13.69
C GLY A 77 -5.00 6.17 -12.87
N ALA A 78 -5.57 6.11 -11.67
CA ALA A 78 -5.28 5.06 -10.70
C ALA A 78 -5.75 3.67 -11.13
N ILE A 79 -6.87 3.56 -11.86
CA ILE A 79 -7.39 2.26 -12.31
C ILE A 79 -6.61 1.73 -13.51
N PRO A 80 -6.38 2.48 -14.61
CA PRO A 80 -5.69 1.94 -15.79
C PRO A 80 -4.19 1.76 -15.58
N ALA A 81 -3.54 2.62 -14.78
CA ALA A 81 -2.08 2.63 -14.66
C ALA A 81 -1.48 1.27 -14.26
N PRO A 82 -1.98 0.54 -13.25
CA PRO A 82 -1.49 -0.81 -12.93
C PRO A 82 -1.54 -1.76 -14.14
N PHE A 83 -2.64 -1.76 -14.90
CA PHE A 83 -2.79 -2.65 -16.06
C PHE A 83 -1.89 -2.28 -17.23
N LEU A 84 -1.57 -0.99 -17.39
CA LEU A 84 -0.65 -0.50 -18.42
C LEU A 84 0.82 -0.74 -18.04
N VAL A 85 1.14 -0.62 -16.75
CA VAL A 85 2.52 -0.74 -16.24
C VAL A 85 2.93 -2.19 -16.05
N VAL A 86 2.04 -3.07 -15.56
CA VAL A 86 2.37 -4.48 -15.29
C VAL A 86 3.05 -5.18 -16.48
N PRO A 87 2.54 -5.10 -17.73
CA PRO A 87 3.20 -5.72 -18.88
C PRO A 87 4.59 -5.13 -19.17
N LEU A 88 4.80 -3.84 -18.86
CA LEU A 88 6.06 -3.14 -19.11
C LEU A 88 7.15 -3.56 -18.11
N ILE A 89 6.75 -3.99 -16.91
CA ILE A 89 7.67 -4.39 -15.84
C ILE A 89 7.71 -5.91 -15.63
N ALA A 90 6.98 -6.70 -16.43
CA ALA A 90 6.89 -8.15 -16.28
C ALA A 90 8.26 -8.84 -16.45
N ASP A 91 9.13 -8.28 -17.29
CA ASP A 91 10.47 -8.80 -17.57
C ASP A 91 11.57 -8.12 -16.72
N VAL A 92 11.21 -7.25 -15.77
CA VAL A 92 12.18 -6.57 -14.91
C VAL A 92 12.74 -7.56 -13.90
N ASP A 93 14.07 -7.65 -13.86
CA ASP A 93 14.78 -8.49 -12.88
C ASP A 93 14.41 -8.06 -11.45
N GLU A 94 13.86 -9.01 -10.70
CA GLU A 94 13.43 -8.83 -9.32
C GLU A 94 14.57 -8.41 -8.39
N HIS A 95 15.84 -8.60 -8.79
CA HIS A 95 16.99 -8.12 -8.04
C HIS A 95 16.96 -6.59 -7.88
N TRP A 96 16.51 -5.84 -8.88
CA TRP A 96 16.33 -4.39 -8.80
C TRP A 96 15.13 -3.97 -7.96
N ALA A 97 14.16 -4.86 -7.78
CA ALA A 97 12.95 -4.61 -6.99
C ALA A 97 13.14 -4.88 -5.50
N LYS A 98 14.23 -5.54 -5.09
CA LYS A 98 14.64 -5.72 -3.70
C LYS A 98 15.22 -4.40 -3.20
N LEU A 99 14.42 -3.67 -2.44
CA LEU A 99 14.83 -2.46 -1.71
C LEU A 99 15.86 -2.79 -0.62
#